data_AF-A0A502JT88-F1
#
_entry.id   AF-A0A502JT88-F1
#
_cell.length_a   1.000
_cell.length_b   1.000
_cell.length_c   1.000
_cell.angle_alpha   90.00
_cell.angle_beta   90.00
_cell.angle_gamma   90.00
#
_symmetry.space_group_name_H-M   'P 1'
#
loop_
_entity.id
_entity.type
_entity.pdbx_description
1 polymer ?
#
loop_
_entity_poly.entity_id
_entity_poly.type
_entity_poly.pdbx_seq_one_letter_code
_entity_poly.pdbx_strand_id
1 'polypeptide(L)'
;MYYIDEPVPIDKSFTEKPICAWHITGRLTIDYINKNTTIELVSWKDKQAFLAHGESLVTFLTVNDCPRFSVDPSLFALRALTTVEGSPFYRKQVKCDYDLDHISQVWG
;
A
#
# COMPACT_ATOMS: atom_id res chain seq x y z
N MET A 1 11.09 1.99 -4.53
CA MET A 1 9.97 1.57 -3.68
C MET A 1 8.77 2.45 -4.00
N TYR A 2 7.61 1.86 -4.27
CA TYR A 2 6.36 2.61 -4.49
C TYR A 2 5.62 2.84 -3.17
N TYR A 3 5.07 4.03 -2.97
CA TYR A 3 4.35 4.39 -1.75
C TYR A 3 3.34 5.53 -1.97
N ILE A 4 2.44 5.73 -1.01
CA ILE A 4 1.57 6.90 -0.88
C ILE A 4 1.93 7.57 0.45
N ASP A 5 2.26 8.86 0.50
CA ASP A 5 2.65 9.54 1.76
C ASP A 5 1.61 10.56 2.27
N GLU A 6 0.44 10.60 1.64
CA GLU A 6 -0.64 11.47 2.07
C GLU A 6 -1.37 10.90 3.29
N PRO A 7 -1.63 11.72 4.33
CA PRO A 7 -2.38 11.28 5.50
C PRO A 7 -3.83 10.92 5.15
N VAL A 8 -4.26 9.72 5.52
CA VAL A 8 -5.63 9.24 5.35
C VAL A 8 -6.13 8.52 6.61
N PRO A 9 -7.44 8.64 6.93
CA PRO A 9 -8.04 7.82 7.98
C PRO A 9 -8.19 6.38 7.48
N ILE A 10 -7.67 5.42 8.23
CA ILE A 10 -7.76 3.99 7.94
C ILE A 10 -8.65 3.31 8.97
N ASP A 11 -9.60 2.50 8.51
CA ASP A 11 -10.46 1.73 9.40
C ASP A 11 -9.65 0.63 10.11
N LYS A 12 -9.40 0.81 11.41
CA LYS A 12 -8.76 -0.19 12.28
C LYS A 12 -9.82 -1.02 13.02
N SER A 13 -10.93 -0.39 13.39
CA SER A 13 -12.10 -1.05 13.99
C SER A 13 -13.37 -0.30 13.64
N PHE A 14 -14.53 -0.77 14.11
CA PHE A 14 -15.81 -0.08 13.92
C PHE A 14 -15.84 1.35 14.47
N THR A 15 -15.03 1.65 15.48
CA THR A 15 -15.00 2.96 16.16
C THR A 15 -13.68 3.69 16.00
N GLU A 16 -12.62 3.00 15.57
CA GLU A 16 -11.27 3.58 15.46
C GLU A 16 -10.85 3.76 14.00
N LYS A 17 -10.55 5.00 13.65
CA LYS A 17 -10.01 5.40 12.34
C LYS A 17 -8.72 6.20 12.51
N PRO A 18 -7.58 5.59 12.88
CA PRO A 18 -6.32 6.29 12.96
C PRO A 18 -5.97 6.97 11.64
N ILE A 19 -5.38 8.16 11.72
CA ILE A 19 -4.78 8.84 10.57
C ILE A 19 -3.39 8.26 10.37
N CYS A 20 -3.20 7.59 9.24
CA CYS A 20 -1.92 7.04 8.83
C CYS A 20 -1.43 7.78 7.59
N ALA A 21 -0.12 7.82 7.41
CA ALA A 21 0.57 8.22 6.18
C ALA A 21 1.55 7.11 5.79
N TRP A 22 2.32 7.31 4.72
CA TRP A 22 3.36 6.36 4.29
C TRP A 22 2.80 4.94 4.15
N HIS A 23 2.09 4.70 3.06
CA HIS A 23 1.44 3.44 2.75
C HIS A 23 2.25 2.72 1.71
N ILE A 24 2.65 1.49 2.00
CA ILE A 24 3.33 0.60 1.06
C ILE A 24 2.56 -0.70 0.95
N THR A 25 2.76 -1.37 -0.17
CA THR A 25 2.35 -2.77 -0.29
C THR A 25 3.34 -3.65 0.48
N GLY A 26 2.86 -4.36 1.51
CA GLY A 26 3.67 -5.32 2.27
C GLY A 26 3.73 -6.67 1.57
N ARG A 27 2.55 -7.20 1.21
CA ARG A 27 2.41 -8.47 0.50
C ARG A 27 1.28 -8.39 -0.53
N LEU A 28 1.47 -9.09 -1.64
CA LEU A 28 0.43 -9.33 -2.64
C LEU A 28 0.19 -10.82 -2.78
N THR A 29 -1.08 -11.20 -2.83
CA THR A 29 -1.51 -12.54 -3.23
C THR A 29 -2.40 -12.38 -4.44
N ILE A 30 -1.98 -12.94 -5.58
CA ILE A 30 -2.67 -12.79 -6.87
C ILE A 30 -3.25 -14.13 -7.27
N ASP A 31 -4.55 -14.18 -7.48
CA ASP A 31 -5.26 -15.32 -8.05
C ASP A 31 -5.65 -15.01 -9.49
N TYR A 32 -4.83 -15.47 -10.43
CA TYR A 32 -5.08 -15.26 -11.86
C TYR A 32 -6.27 -16.07 -12.40
N ILE A 33 -6.69 -17.14 -11.71
CA ILE A 33 -7.84 -17.97 -12.12
C ILE A 33 -9.12 -17.20 -11.81
N ASN A 34 -9.23 -16.71 -10.57
CA ASN A 34 -10.39 -15.96 -10.10
C ASN A 34 -10.32 -14.45 -10.41
N LYS A 35 -9.19 -13.99 -10.99
CA LYS A 35 -8.92 -12.59 -11.35
C LYS A 35 -9.07 -11.65 -10.17
N ASN A 36 -8.50 -12.02 -9.04
CA ASN A 36 -8.46 -11.15 -7.86
C ASN A 36 -7.03 -10.97 -7.33
N THR A 37 -6.84 -9.86 -6.64
CA THR A 37 -5.59 -9.55 -5.95
C THR A 37 -5.93 -9.13 -4.54
N THR A 38 -5.40 -9.86 -3.56
CA THR A 38 -5.39 -9.43 -2.16
C THR A 38 -4.13 -8.62 -1.88
N ILE A 39 -4.33 -7.43 -1.37
CA ILE A 39 -3.31 -6.44 -1.03
C ILE A 39 -3.22 -6.36 0.49
N GLU A 40 -2.05 -6.70 1.02
CA GLU A 40 -1.67 -6.34 2.37
C GLU A 40 -1.01 -4.96 2.31
N LEU A 41 -1.69 -3.95 2.86
CA LEU A 41 -1.22 -2.58 2.91
C LEU A 41 -0.66 -2.29 4.30
N VAL A 42 0.58 -1.83 4.35
CA VAL A 42 1.26 -1.44 5.59
C VAL A 42 1.35 0.07 5.64
N SER A 43 0.88 0.65 6.73
CA SER A 43 0.74 2.10 6.91
C SER A 43 1.40 2.55 8.20
N TRP A 44 2.12 3.67 8.18
CA TRP A 44 2.73 4.25 9.38
C TRP A 44 2.02 5.55 9.77
N LYS A 45 2.45 6.17 10.87
CA LYS A 45 1.98 7.52 11.21
C LYS A 45 2.55 8.57 10.25
N ASP A 46 3.83 8.42 9.91
CA ASP A 46 4.62 9.37 9.12
C ASP A 46 5.91 8.69 8.59
N LYS A 47 6.73 9.46 7.86
CA LYS A 47 8.02 9.00 7.31
C LYS A 47 8.97 8.52 8.39
N GLN A 48 9.01 9.22 9.53
CA GLN A 48 9.97 8.93 10.59
C GLN A 48 9.65 7.59 11.24
N ALA A 49 8.37 7.29 11.48
CA ALA A 49 7.92 5.99 11.95
C ALA A 49 8.30 4.87 10.97
N PHE A 50 8.14 5.09 9.66
CA PHE A 50 8.59 4.14 8.64
C PHE A 50 10.10 3.89 8.70
N LEU A 51 10.92 4.96 8.68
CA LEU A 51 12.39 4.86 8.70
C LEU A 51 12.95 4.26 10.00
N ALA A 52 12.24 4.45 11.12
CA ALA A 52 12.64 3.92 12.41
C ALA A 52 12.15 2.48 12.65
N HIS A 53 11.50 1.84 11.67
CA HIS A 53 10.82 0.56 11.84
C HIS A 53 9.83 0.57 13.02
N GLY A 54 9.16 1.71 13.21
CA GLY A 54 8.16 1.91 14.24
C GLY A 54 6.86 1.16 13.95
N GLU A 55 5.92 1.28 14.90
CA GLU A 55 4.62 0.62 14.79
C GLU A 55 3.89 0.97 13.48
N SER A 56 3.40 -0.08 12.82
CA SER A 56 2.63 0.01 11.58
C SER A 56 1.22 -0.56 11.77
N LEU A 57 0.27 -0.02 11.01
CA LEU A 57 -1.05 -0.60 10.83
C LEU A 57 -1.07 -1.43 9.54
N VAL A 58 -1.50 -2.68 9.64
CA VAL A 58 -1.69 -3.58 8.50
C VAL A 58 -3.17 -3.71 8.18
N THR A 59 -3.53 -3.50 6.91
CA THR A 59 -4.89 -3.70 6.40
C THR A 59 -4.89 -4.60 5.17
N PHE A 60 -6.01 -5.30 4.94
CA PHE A 60 -6.19 -6.20 3.82
C PHE A 60 -7.30 -5.67 2.91
N LEU A 61 -7.00 -5.59 1.62
CA LEU A 61 -7.90 -5.07 0.60
C LEU A 61 -7.95 -6.09 -0.54
N THR A 62 -9.13 -6.35 -1.09
CA THR A 62 -9.27 -7.24 -2.25
C THR A 62 -9.74 -6.43 -3.45
N VAL A 63 -9.00 -6.55 -4.55
CA VAL A 63 -9.34 -5.96 -5.84
C VAL A 63 -9.73 -7.09 -6.78
N ASN A 64 -10.87 -6.92 -7.48
CA ASN A 64 -11.34 -7.86 -8.50
C ASN A 64 -10.65 -7.60 -9.85
N ASP A 65 -9.32 -7.55 -9.83
CA ASP A 65 -8.46 -7.40 -10.99
C ASP A 65 -7.05 -7.93 -10.65
N CYS A 66 -6.21 -8.13 -11.66
CA CYS A 66 -4.83 -8.61 -11.51
C CYS A 66 -3.84 -7.76 -12.31
N PRO A 67 -2.59 -7.62 -11.84
CA PRO A 67 -1.55 -6.97 -12.62
C PRO A 67 -1.27 -7.78 -13.89
N ARG A 68 -1.06 -7.08 -15.01
CA ARG A 68 -0.44 -7.68 -16.19
C ARG A 68 1.02 -8.03 -15.86
N PHE A 69 1.56 -9.08 -16.47
CA PHE A 69 2.94 -9.53 -16.22
C PHE A 69 4.02 -8.46 -16.48
N SER A 70 3.74 -7.46 -17.32
CA SER A 70 4.66 -6.36 -17.63
C SER A 70 4.54 -5.18 -16.67
N VAL A 71 3.73 -5.27 -15.61
CA VAL A 71 3.47 -4.20 -14.66
C VAL A 71 3.95 -4.64 -13.29
N ASP A 72 4.71 -3.77 -12.61
CA ASP A 72 5.10 -3.99 -11.22
C ASP A 72 3.85 -4.22 -10.35
N PRO A 73 3.74 -5.36 -9.65
CA PRO A 73 2.55 -5.68 -8.87
C PRO A 73 2.23 -4.67 -7.76
N SER A 74 3.25 -4.10 -7.12
CA SER A 74 3.09 -3.08 -6.06
C SER A 74 2.59 -1.76 -6.65
N LEU A 75 3.10 -1.37 -7.82
CA LEU A 75 2.56 -0.21 -8.55
C LEU A 75 1.10 -0.44 -8.97
N PHE A 76 0.77 -1.63 -9.46
CA PHE A 76 -0.61 -2.00 -9.78
C PHE A 76 -1.52 -1.87 -8.56
N ALA A 77 -1.12 -2.46 -7.43
CA ALA A 77 -1.89 -2.45 -6.20
C ALA A 77 -2.18 -1.01 -5.72
N LEU A 78 -1.15 -0.17 -5.63
CA LEU A 78 -1.34 1.22 -5.19
C LEU A 78 -2.19 2.01 -6.20
N ARG A 79 -2.01 1.81 -7.51
CA ARG A 79 -2.89 2.45 -8.51
C ARG A 79 -4.33 1.99 -8.44
N ALA A 80 -4.59 0.71 -8.15
CA ALA A 80 -5.94 0.22 -7.94
C ALA A 80 -6.60 0.99 -6.76
N LEU A 81 -5.87 1.20 -5.67
CA LEU A 81 -6.37 1.96 -4.52
C LEU A 81 -6.64 3.44 -4.86
N THR A 82 -5.86 4.06 -5.73
CA THR A 82 -6.04 5.49 -6.06
C THR A 82 -7.06 5.76 -7.16
N THR A 83 -7.54 4.73 -7.85
CA THR A 83 -8.49 4.86 -8.98
C THR A 83 -9.93 4.51 -8.62
N VAL A 84 -10.16 3.81 -7.50
CA VAL A 84 -11.50 3.41 -7.05
C VAL A 84 -12.19 4.51 -6.26
N GLU A 85 -13.30 5.01 -6.78
CA GLU A 85 -14.17 5.97 -6.09
C GLU A 85 -14.76 5.30 -4.82
N GLY A 86 -14.49 5.89 -3.66
CA GLY A 86 -14.83 5.30 -2.34
C GLY A 86 -13.62 4.75 -1.57
N SER A 87 -12.47 4.57 -2.22
CA SER A 87 -11.21 4.30 -1.53
C SER A 87 -10.77 5.53 -0.73
N PRO A 88 -10.22 5.38 0.51
CA PRO A 88 -9.55 6.47 1.22
C PRO A 88 -8.41 7.10 0.42
N PHE A 89 -7.87 6.35 -0.55
CA PHE A 89 -6.76 6.75 -1.40
C PHE A 89 -7.19 7.32 -2.75
N TYR A 90 -8.50 7.50 -2.99
CA TYR A 90 -9.00 7.98 -4.28
C TYR A 90 -8.32 9.31 -4.69
N ARG A 91 -7.75 9.34 -5.90
CA ARG A 91 -6.98 10.45 -6.49
C ARG A 91 -5.68 10.83 -5.78
N LYS A 92 -5.22 10.04 -4.80
CA LYS A 92 -3.92 10.24 -4.15
C LYS A 92 -2.77 9.91 -5.10
N GLN A 93 -1.63 10.55 -4.88
CA GLN A 93 -0.45 10.33 -5.72
C GLN A 93 0.34 9.11 -5.26
N VAL A 94 0.63 8.19 -6.18
CA VAL A 94 1.63 7.13 -5.98
C VAL A 94 3.01 7.70 -6.31
N LYS A 95 3.93 7.63 -5.35
CA LYS A 95 5.32 8.08 -5.45
C LYS A 95 6.24 6.87 -5.62
N CYS A 96 7.43 7.12 -6.16
CA CYS A 96 8.48 6.12 -6.30
C CYS A 96 9.81 6.73 -5.85
N ASP A 97 10.54 6.03 -4.99
CA ASP A 97 11.87 6.41 -4.52
C ASP A 97 12.80 5.20 -4.64
N TYR A 98 13.78 5.28 -5.54
CA TYR A 98 14.73 4.18 -5.82
C TYR A 98 15.83 4.07 -4.77
N ASP A 99 16.13 5.14 -4.03
CA ASP A 99 17.15 5.11 -2.98
C ASP A 99 16.65 4.30 -1.77
N LEU A 100 15.33 4.32 -1.52
CA LEU A 100 14.69 3.46 -0.52
C LEU A 100 14.70 1.96 -0.90
N ASP A 101 14.77 1.60 -2.19
CA ASP A 101 14.93 0.19 -2.60
C ASP A 101 16.30 -0.36 -2.22
N HIS A 102 17.34 0.47 -2.28
CA HIS A 102 18.68 0.04 -1.87
C HIS A 102 18.77 -0.21 -0.37
N ILE A 103 17.99 0.53 0.43
CA ILE A 103 17.89 0.24 1.86
C ILE A 103 17.23 -1.13 2.02
N SER A 104 16.06 -1.39 1.43
CA SER A 104 15.29 -2.65 1.62
C SER A 104 16.02 -3.92 1.14
N GLN A 105 16.89 -3.84 0.12
CA GLN A 105 17.66 -4.99 -0.39
C GLN A 105 18.79 -5.48 0.52
N VAL A 106 19.22 -4.68 1.50
CA VAL A 106 20.17 -5.13 2.53
C VAL A 106 19.48 -6.00 3.60
N TRP A 107 18.14 -6.09 3.57
CA TRP A 107 17.31 -6.78 4.55
C TRP A 107 16.76 -8.12 4.03
N GLY A 108 17.62 -8.91 3.39
CA GLY A 108 17.39 -10.32 3.06
C GLY A 108 18.14 -11.25 3.98
#